data_AF-B3MTG9-F1
#
_entry.id   AF-B3MTG9-F1
#
_cell.length_a   1.000
_cell.length_b   1.000
_cell.length_c   1.000
_cell.angle_alpha   90.00
_cell.angle_beta   90.00
_cell.angle_gamma   90.00
#
_symmetry.space_group_name_H-M   'P 1'
#
loop_
_entity.id
_entity.type
_entity.pdbx_description
1 polymer ?
#
loop_
_entity_poly.entity_id
_entity_poly.type
_entity_poly.pdbx_seq_one_letter_code
_entity_poly.pdbx_strand_id
1 'polypeptide(L)'
;MSELKLLTICWSCLLLVSIAGAKASPAWSLPTPENVYEDLETCRQDAQEDDPSILRCLVEKLGLWTDVAGYDAKRIAKIFASHNQAEELMLVVHYCNNKERRIRDPSNWAFEAYKCATAGQFGRWVKDYMKEKGN
;
A
#
# COMPACT_ATOMS: atom_id res chain seq x y z
N MET A 1 -8.82 30.31 51.24
CA MET A 1 -8.34 30.55 49.86
C MET A 1 -7.13 29.64 49.57
N SER A 2 -7.28 28.33 49.83
CA SER A 2 -6.15 27.37 49.85
C SER A 2 -6.47 25.99 49.26
N GLU A 3 -7.72 25.71 48.90
CA GLU A 3 -8.17 24.40 48.39
C GLU A 3 -8.24 24.34 46.86
N LEU A 4 -8.31 25.49 46.17
CA LEU A 4 -8.48 25.55 44.71
C LEU A 4 -7.18 25.37 43.92
N LYS A 5 -6.03 25.26 44.61
CA LYS A 5 -4.70 25.11 43.99
C LYS A 5 -4.21 23.66 43.92
N LEU A 6 -4.84 22.72 44.66
CA LEU A 6 -4.37 21.33 44.69
C LEU A 6 -4.92 20.49 43.52
N LEU A 7 -6.11 20.83 43.02
CA LEU A 7 -6.76 20.11 41.91
C LEU A 7 -6.16 20.42 40.54
N THR A 8 -5.61 21.62 40.34
CA THR A 8 -5.03 22.05 39.06
C THR A 8 -3.65 21.45 38.78
N ILE A 9 -2.90 21.04 39.82
CA ILE A 9 -1.58 20.42 39.66
C ILE A 9 -1.71 18.96 39.18
N CYS A 10 -2.80 18.28 39.53
CA CYS A 10 -3.03 16.88 39.18
C CYS A 10 -3.30 16.68 37.68
N TRP A 11 -3.94 17.64 37.01
CA TRP A 11 -4.23 17.56 35.57
C TRP A 11 -3.02 17.90 34.68
N SER A 12 -2.10 18.74 35.13
CA SER A 12 -0.86 19.04 34.39
C SER A 12 0.09 17.83 34.30
N CYS A 13 0.07 16.92 35.27
CA CYS A 13 0.90 15.71 35.24
C CYS A 13 0.35 14.63 34.29
N LEU A 14 -0.97 14.62 34.03
CA LEU A 14 -1.62 13.64 33.15
C LEU A 14 -1.36 13.90 31.65
N LEU A 15 -1.00 15.13 31.27
CA LEU A 15 -0.69 15.48 29.87
C LEU A 15 0.75 15.15 29.46
N LEU A 16 1.64 14.77 30.39
CA LEU A 16 3.04 14.48 30.09
C LEU A 16 3.36 12.97 29.92
N VAL A 17 2.38 12.07 30.11
CA VAL A 17 2.65 10.61 30.17
C VAL A 17 2.44 9.87 28.83
N SER A 18 2.02 10.55 27.75
CA SER A 18 1.67 9.88 26.48
C SER A 18 2.65 10.15 25.33
N ILE A 19 3.95 9.94 25.54
CA ILE A 19 4.92 9.76 24.43
C ILE A 19 5.64 8.40 24.59
N ALA A 20 4.90 7.35 24.94
CA ALA A 20 5.42 5.99 24.87
C ALA A 20 5.23 5.44 23.45
N GLY A 21 6.22 5.67 22.59
CA GLY A 21 6.54 4.80 21.46
C GLY A 21 5.57 4.82 20.28
N ALA A 22 5.57 5.92 19.51
CA ALA A 22 5.27 5.77 18.09
C ALA A 22 6.40 4.96 17.45
N LYS A 23 6.23 3.63 17.33
CA LYS A 23 7.12 2.82 16.49
C LYS A 23 7.00 3.36 15.08
N ALA A 24 8.07 3.99 14.58
CA ALA A 24 8.12 4.41 13.19
C ALA A 24 7.86 3.17 12.33
N SER A 25 6.81 3.20 11.51
CA SER A 25 6.62 2.19 10.48
C SER A 25 7.89 2.13 9.64
N PRO A 26 8.38 0.93 9.28
CA PRO A 26 9.55 0.81 8.43
C PRO A 26 9.35 1.68 7.18
N ALA A 27 10.35 2.47 6.83
CA ALA A 27 10.29 3.32 5.66
C ALA A 27 10.11 2.44 4.41
N TRP A 28 9.10 2.76 3.61
CA TRP A 28 8.87 2.03 2.36
C TRP A 28 10.06 2.17 1.42
N SER A 29 10.54 1.05 0.88
CA SER A 29 11.60 0.98 -0.12
C SER A 29 11.03 0.60 -1.49
N LEU A 30 11.74 0.98 -2.55
CA LEU A 30 11.41 0.55 -3.90
C LEU A 30 11.59 -0.98 -3.97
N PRO A 31 10.56 -1.77 -4.32
CA PRO A 31 10.73 -3.21 -4.48
C PRO A 31 11.62 -3.49 -5.68
N THR A 32 12.40 -4.57 -5.63
CA THR A 32 13.05 -5.17 -6.82
C THR A 32 12.20 -6.33 -7.36
N PRO A 33 12.42 -6.81 -8.60
CA PRO A 33 11.75 -8.01 -9.08
C PRO A 33 11.93 -9.20 -8.14
N GLU A 34 13.11 -9.38 -7.54
CA GLU A 34 13.41 -10.44 -6.57
C GLU A 34 12.48 -10.36 -5.36
N ASN A 35 12.32 -9.17 -4.77
CA ASN A 35 11.39 -8.97 -3.65
C ASN A 35 9.95 -9.32 -4.06
N VAL A 36 9.52 -8.94 -5.27
CA VAL A 36 8.17 -9.26 -5.76
C VAL A 36 7.97 -10.78 -5.87
N TYR A 37 8.97 -11.53 -6.36
CA TYR A 37 8.86 -12.99 -6.46
C TYR A 37 8.86 -13.69 -5.09
N GLU A 38 9.69 -13.25 -4.16
CA GLU A 38 9.76 -13.79 -2.80
C GLU A 38 8.45 -13.55 -2.04
N ASP A 39 7.92 -12.32 -2.10
CA ASP A 39 6.65 -11.97 -1.47
C ASP A 39 5.48 -12.70 -2.12
N LEU A 40 5.49 -12.86 -3.46
CA LEU A 40 4.46 -13.59 -4.18
C LEU A 40 4.41 -15.06 -3.77
N GLU A 41 5.57 -15.71 -3.65
CA GLU A 41 5.63 -17.10 -3.21
C GLU A 41 5.13 -17.26 -1.77
N THR A 42 5.52 -16.33 -0.89
CA THR A 42 5.01 -16.33 0.48
C THR A 42 3.48 -16.15 0.51
N CYS A 43 2.94 -15.24 -0.31
CA CYS A 43 1.50 -15.01 -0.38
C CYS A 43 0.72 -16.19 -0.97
N ARG A 44 1.32 -16.99 -1.87
CA ARG A 44 0.69 -18.23 -2.36
C ARG A 44 0.55 -19.29 -1.28
N GLN A 45 1.47 -19.31 -0.32
CA GLN A 45 1.45 -20.25 0.81
C GLN A 45 0.47 -19.81 1.90
N ASP A 46 0.35 -18.49 2.13
CA ASP A 46 -0.43 -17.90 3.23
C ASP A 46 -1.92 -17.65 2.87
N ALA A 47 -2.24 -17.41 1.59
CA ALA A 47 -3.59 -17.04 1.16
C ALA A 47 -4.46 -18.26 0.81
N GLN A 48 -5.79 -18.06 0.76
CA GLN A 48 -6.67 -18.96 0.00
C GLN A 48 -6.14 -19.05 -1.44
N GLU A 49 -6.20 -20.22 -2.07
CA GLU A 49 -5.64 -20.48 -3.43
C GLU A 49 -6.39 -19.72 -4.56
N ASP A 50 -6.97 -18.55 -4.29
CA ASP A 50 -7.63 -17.68 -5.26
C ASP A 50 -6.77 -16.45 -5.61
N ASP A 51 -6.78 -16.09 -6.89
CA ASP A 51 -5.99 -14.97 -7.43
C ASP A 51 -6.25 -13.62 -6.72
N PRO A 52 -7.49 -13.23 -6.38
CA PRO A 52 -7.75 -12.01 -5.62
C PRO A 52 -7.04 -11.96 -4.27
N SER A 53 -7.11 -13.02 -3.47
CA SER A 53 -6.45 -13.09 -2.16
C SER A 53 -4.92 -13.05 -2.27
N ILE A 54 -4.35 -13.80 -3.22
CA ILE A 54 -2.90 -13.82 -3.46
C ILE A 54 -2.40 -12.44 -3.88
N LEU A 55 -3.06 -11.80 -4.85
CA LEU A 55 -2.68 -10.46 -5.30
C LEU A 55 -2.82 -9.44 -4.18
N ARG A 56 -3.92 -9.51 -3.41
CA ARG A 56 -4.17 -8.62 -2.28
C ARG A 56 -3.03 -8.70 -1.27
N CYS A 57 -2.64 -9.90 -0.86
CA CYS A 57 -1.50 -10.13 0.03
C CYS A 57 -0.21 -9.52 -0.53
N LEU A 58 0.11 -9.80 -1.80
CA LEU A 58 1.36 -9.32 -2.42
C LEU A 58 1.45 -7.80 -2.36
N VAL A 59 0.39 -7.10 -2.77
CA VAL A 59 0.43 -5.64 -2.86
C VAL A 59 0.40 -4.95 -1.49
N GLU A 60 -0.01 -5.65 -0.42
CA GLU A 60 0.19 -5.18 0.96
C GLU A 60 1.62 -5.34 1.43
N LYS A 61 2.24 -6.51 1.19
CA LYS A 61 3.63 -6.76 1.57
C LYS A 61 4.58 -5.76 0.91
N LEU A 62 4.34 -5.47 -0.36
CA LEU A 62 5.06 -4.43 -1.11
C LEU A 62 4.73 -3.00 -0.66
N GLY A 63 3.78 -2.82 0.26
CA GLY A 63 3.31 -1.52 0.73
C GLY A 63 2.64 -0.69 -0.36
N LEU A 64 2.04 -1.31 -1.37
CA LEU A 64 1.38 -0.64 -2.49
C LEU A 64 -0.12 -0.50 -2.30
N TRP A 65 -0.71 -1.09 -1.26
CA TRP A 65 -2.15 -1.03 -1.02
C TRP A 65 -2.50 -0.78 0.45
N THR A 66 -3.64 -0.10 0.70
CA THR A 66 -4.36 -0.14 1.98
C THR A 66 -5.87 -0.34 1.79
N ASP A 67 -6.55 -1.02 2.72
CA ASP A 67 -8.03 -1.19 2.67
C ASP A 67 -8.82 0.12 2.76
N VAL A 68 -8.16 1.22 3.13
CA VAL A 68 -8.78 2.54 3.21
C VAL A 68 -8.76 3.24 1.85
N ALA A 69 -7.63 3.19 1.14
CA ALA A 69 -7.35 4.04 -0.02
C ALA A 69 -7.14 3.28 -1.34
N GLY A 70 -7.02 1.95 -1.32
CA GLY A 70 -6.63 1.16 -2.47
C GLY A 70 -5.13 1.28 -2.75
N TYR A 71 -4.76 1.21 -4.04
CA TYR A 71 -3.36 1.33 -4.48
C TYR A 71 -2.75 2.71 -4.20
N ASP A 72 -1.52 2.75 -3.68
CA ASP A 72 -0.71 3.97 -3.54
C ASP A 72 -0.10 4.33 -4.89
N ALA A 73 -0.80 5.23 -5.61
CA ALA A 73 -0.40 5.72 -6.92
C ALA A 73 1.01 6.35 -6.93
N LYS A 74 1.44 7.01 -5.84
CA LYS A 74 2.76 7.65 -5.79
C LYS A 74 3.88 6.61 -5.72
N ARG A 75 3.69 5.55 -4.92
CA ARG A 75 4.65 4.44 -4.85
C ARG A 75 4.73 3.68 -6.18
N ILE A 76 3.58 3.42 -6.81
CA ILE A 76 3.54 2.81 -8.14
C ILE A 76 4.27 3.68 -9.18
N ALA A 77 4.02 4.99 -9.20
CA ALA A 77 4.72 5.89 -10.12
C ALA A 77 6.23 5.92 -9.90
N LYS A 78 6.71 5.74 -8.67
CA LYS A 78 8.15 5.61 -8.39
C LYS A 78 8.76 4.33 -8.98
N ILE A 79 8.04 3.21 -8.95
CA ILE A 79 8.50 1.95 -9.57
C ILE A 79 8.73 2.14 -11.07
N PHE A 80 7.83 2.85 -11.74
CA PHE A 80 7.83 3.01 -13.19
C PHE A 80 8.36 4.38 -13.65
N ALA A 81 9.17 5.05 -12.83
CA ALA A 81 9.63 6.41 -13.09
C ALA A 81 10.44 6.55 -14.40
N SER A 82 11.12 5.48 -14.83
CA SER A 82 11.90 5.43 -16.07
C SER A 82 11.07 5.69 -17.34
N HIS A 83 9.74 5.54 -17.28
CA HIS A 83 8.86 5.75 -18.42
C HIS A 83 8.40 7.22 -18.62
N ASN A 84 8.81 8.14 -17.74
CA ASN A 84 8.50 9.58 -17.80
C ASN A 84 7.00 9.91 -17.95
N GLN A 85 6.12 9.04 -17.44
CA GLN A 85 4.66 9.14 -17.52
C GLN A 85 4.00 8.99 -16.13
N ALA A 86 4.68 9.50 -15.09
CA ALA A 86 4.24 9.35 -13.70
C ALA A 86 2.85 9.92 -13.43
N GLU A 87 2.53 11.10 -13.98
CA GLU A 87 1.24 11.77 -13.74
C GLU A 87 0.07 11.01 -14.36
N GLU A 88 0.22 10.55 -15.61
CA GLU A 88 -0.79 9.74 -16.29
C GLU A 88 -1.00 8.40 -15.57
N LEU A 89 0.09 7.74 -15.17
CA LEU A 89 0.02 6.52 -14.38
C LEU A 89 -0.73 6.73 -13.06
N MET A 90 -0.42 7.80 -12.34
CA MET A 90 -1.10 8.12 -11.08
C MET A 90 -2.60 8.36 -11.30
N LEU A 91 -2.97 9.08 -12.37
CA LEU A 91 -4.36 9.34 -12.72
C LEU A 91 -5.12 8.03 -13.01
N VAL A 92 -4.52 7.11 -13.78
CA VAL A 92 -5.09 5.80 -14.08
C VAL A 92 -5.28 4.97 -12.80
N VAL A 93 -4.26 4.92 -11.93
CA VAL A 93 -4.35 4.17 -10.66
C VAL A 93 -5.46 4.73 -9.78
N HIS A 94 -5.53 6.06 -9.60
CA HIS A 94 -6.59 6.69 -8.82
C HIS A 94 -7.98 6.45 -9.39
N TYR A 95 -8.13 6.54 -10.72
CA TYR A 95 -9.38 6.24 -11.40
C TYR A 95 -9.83 4.79 -11.13
N CYS A 96 -8.93 3.82 -11.31
CA CYS A 96 -9.24 2.41 -11.13
C CYS A 96 -9.52 2.03 -9.66
N ASN A 97 -8.81 2.63 -8.70
CA ASN A 97 -9.15 2.49 -7.28
C ASN A 97 -10.60 2.92 -7.00
N ASN A 98 -11.00 4.08 -7.53
CA ASN A 98 -12.33 4.64 -7.29
C ASN A 98 -13.43 3.85 -8.02
N LYS A 99 -13.19 3.50 -9.28
CA LYS A 99 -14.14 2.79 -10.13
C LYS A 99 -14.49 1.41 -9.58
N GLU A 100 -13.49 0.66 -9.09
CA GLU A 100 -13.67 -0.73 -8.65
C GLU A 100 -13.87 -0.86 -7.14
N ARG A 101 -14.15 0.25 -6.43
CA ARG A 101 -14.18 0.31 -4.97
C ARG A 101 -15.21 -0.64 -4.34
N ARG A 102 -14.73 -1.57 -3.50
CA ARG A 102 -15.56 -2.52 -2.74
C ARG A 102 -15.06 -2.64 -1.29
N ILE A 103 -15.57 -1.79 -0.40
CA ILE A 103 -15.11 -1.72 0.99
C ILE A 103 -15.34 -3.04 1.75
N ARG A 104 -16.40 -3.79 1.41
CA ARG A 104 -16.75 -5.07 2.07
C ARG A 104 -16.05 -6.28 1.46
N ASP A 105 -15.28 -6.07 0.39
CA ASP A 105 -14.62 -7.13 -0.37
C ASP A 105 -13.27 -6.62 -0.90
N PRO A 106 -12.30 -6.42 -0.01
CA PRO A 106 -11.05 -5.76 -0.35
C PRO A 106 -10.19 -6.58 -1.32
N SER A 107 -10.21 -7.92 -1.24
CA SER A 107 -9.49 -8.80 -2.18
C SER A 107 -9.97 -8.58 -3.61
N ASN A 108 -11.28 -8.61 -3.85
CA ASN A 108 -11.81 -8.33 -5.18
C ASN A 108 -11.64 -6.87 -5.59
N TRP A 109 -11.65 -5.92 -4.65
CA TRP A 109 -11.32 -4.53 -4.97
C TRP A 109 -9.90 -4.41 -5.53
N ALA A 110 -8.90 -4.99 -4.85
CA ALA A 110 -7.52 -4.96 -5.33
C ALA A 110 -7.38 -5.63 -6.69
N PHE A 111 -8.00 -6.80 -6.86
CA PHE A 111 -7.96 -7.55 -8.12
C PHE A 111 -8.55 -6.80 -9.31
N GLU A 112 -9.77 -6.26 -9.17
CA GLU A 112 -10.40 -5.54 -10.27
C GLU A 112 -9.73 -4.18 -10.52
N ALA A 113 -9.26 -3.48 -9.48
CA ALA A 113 -8.51 -2.24 -9.65
C ALA A 113 -7.19 -2.49 -10.40
N TYR A 114 -6.48 -3.59 -10.10
CA TYR A 114 -5.28 -4.00 -10.83
C TYR A 114 -5.58 -4.27 -12.31
N LYS A 115 -6.61 -5.07 -12.60
CA LYS A 115 -7.03 -5.37 -13.98
C LYS A 115 -7.40 -4.11 -14.75
N CYS A 116 -8.15 -3.20 -14.11
CA CYS A 116 -8.50 -1.90 -14.68
C CYS A 116 -7.24 -1.10 -15.04
N ALA A 117 -6.30 -0.95 -14.10
CA ALA A 117 -5.12 -0.10 -14.31
C ALA A 117 -4.16 -0.69 -15.35
N THR A 118 -4.05 -2.02 -15.41
CA THR A 118 -3.12 -2.74 -16.29
C THR A 118 -3.71 -3.12 -17.65
N ALA A 119 -4.96 -2.76 -17.95
CA ALA A 119 -5.58 -3.04 -19.25
C ALA A 119 -4.88 -2.34 -20.45
N GLY A 120 -4.05 -1.33 -20.19
CA GLY A 120 -3.38 -0.53 -21.21
C GLY A 120 -1.84 -0.58 -21.14
N GLN A 121 -1.22 0.59 -21.34
CA GLN A 121 0.23 0.73 -21.37
C GLN A 121 0.90 0.34 -20.07
N PHE A 122 0.27 0.64 -18.94
CA PHE A 122 0.80 0.26 -17.63
C PHE A 122 1.00 -1.25 -17.50
N GLY A 123 0.10 -2.08 -18.03
CA GLY A 123 0.27 -3.54 -18.02
C GLY A 123 1.49 -4.02 -18.80
N ARG A 124 1.89 -3.31 -19.86
CA ARG A 124 3.15 -3.62 -20.58
C ARG A 124 4.36 -3.34 -19.70
N TRP A 125 4.37 -2.22 -18.97
CA TRP A 125 5.45 -1.89 -18.05
C TRP A 125 5.58 -2.90 -16.91
N VAL A 126 4.46 -3.33 -16.33
CA VAL A 126 4.48 -4.40 -15.31
C VAL A 126 5.09 -5.68 -15.91
N LYS A 127 4.69 -6.07 -17.11
CA LYS A 127 5.24 -7.25 -17.79
C LYS A 127 6.75 -7.12 -18.03
N ASP A 128 7.23 -5.95 -18.44
CA ASP A 128 8.63 -5.73 -18.74
C ASP A 128 9.48 -5.68 -17.46
N TYR A 129 8.99 -5.03 -16.41
CA TYR A 129 9.61 -5.02 -15.08
C TYR A 129 9.83 -6.43 -14.53
N MET A 130 8.86 -7.34 -14.71
CA MET A 130 9.02 -8.74 -14.27
C MET A 130 9.99 -9.55 -15.14
N LYS A 131 10.29 -9.13 -16.37
CA LYS A 131 11.26 -9.82 -17.25
C LYS A 131 12.71 -9.47 -16.95
N GLU A 132 12.99 -8.38 -16.24
CA GLU A 132 14.38 -7.97 -15.93
C GLU A 132 15.14 -9.04 -15.12
N LYS A 133 14.44 -9.99 -14.47
CA LYS A 133 15.02 -11.21 -13.88
C LYS A 133 15.63 -12.21 -14.90
N GLY A 134 15.43 -11.99 -16.20
CA GLY A 134 15.81 -12.92 -17.27
C GLY A 134 17.17 -12.69 -17.92
N ASN A 135 17.94 -11.68 -17.52
CA ASN A 135 19.27 -11.36 -18.05
C ASN A 135 20.36 -11.48 -16.99
#